data_AF-A0A953Q395-F1
#
_entry.id   AF-A0A953Q395-F1
#
_cell.length_a   1.000
_cell.length_b   1.000
_cell.length_c   1.000
_cell.angle_alpha   90.00
_cell.angle_beta   90.00
_cell.angle_gamma   90.00
#
_symmetry.space_group_name_H-M   'P 1'
#
loop_
_entity.id
_entity.type
_entity.pdbx_description
1 polymer ?
#
loop_
_entity_poly.entity_id
_entity_poly.type
_entity_poly.pdbx_seq_one_letter_code
_entity_poly.pdbx_strand_id
1 'polypeptide(L)' 'MLFPAVFILGLGLIIFPGYREERLARGEDISRLQGWRLITTRWWTILVVALVAGGTNLILLEWL' A
#
# COMPACT_ATOMS: atom_id res chain seq x y z
N MET A 1 4.29 -5.51 19.96
CA MET A 1 3.44 -4.35 19.58
C MET A 1 2.85 -4.59 18.18
N LEU A 2 1.82 -5.43 18.06
CA LEU A 2 1.18 -5.73 16.76
C LEU A 2 0.12 -4.69 16.37
N PHE A 3 -0.42 -3.96 17.35
CA PHE A 3 -1.53 -3.04 17.16
C PHE A 3 -1.28 -1.94 16.11
N PRO A 4 -0.12 -1.26 16.08
CA PRO A 4 0.12 -0.20 15.08
C PRO A 4 0.15 -0.76 13.65
N ALA A 5 0.78 -1.93 13.47
CA ALA A 5 0.88 -2.57 12.16
C ALA A 5 -0.49 -3.03 11.64
N VAL A 6 -1.31 -3.64 12.50
CA VAL A 6 -2.66 -4.08 12.13
C VAL A 6 -3.57 -2.90 11.83
N PHE A 7 -3.45 -1.80 12.56
CA PHE A 7 -4.22 -0.57 12.32
C PHE A 7 -3.89 0.05 10.95
N ILE A 8 -2.60 0.16 10.61
CA ILE A 8 -2.15 0.68 9.31
C ILE A 8 -2.61 -0.23 8.15
N LEU A 9 -2.51 -1.56 8.33
CA LEU A 9 -3.00 -2.52 7.34
C LEU A 9 -4.53 -2.41 7.15
N GLY A 10 -5.29 -2.26 8.23
CA GLY A 10 -6.73 -2.06 8.18
C GLY A 10 -7.12 -0.78 7.44
N LEU A 11 -6.48 0.34 7.74
CA LEU A 11 -6.69 1.60 7.02
C LEU A 11 -6.36 1.48 5.53
N GLY A 12 -5.26 0.79 5.19
CA GLY A 12 -4.90 0.53 3.80
C GLY A 12 -5.95 -0.30 3.04
N LEU A 13 -6.61 -1.23 3.71
CA LEU A 13 -7.68 -2.03 3.09
C LEU A 13 -8.98 -1.24 2.86
N ILE A 14 -9.26 -0.23 3.69
CA ILE A 14 -10.45 0.62 3.57
C ILE A 14 -10.25 1.72 2.52
N ILE A 15 -9.08 2.36 2.52
CA ILE A 15 -8.80 3.54 1.70
C ILE A 15 -8.53 3.15 0.24
N PHE A 16 -7.87 2.02 0.01
CA PHE A 16 -7.47 1.63 -1.34
C PHE A 16 -8.43 0.60 -1.94
N PRO A 17 -9.03 0.87 -3.11
CA PRO A 17 -9.89 -0.08 -3.80
C PRO A 17 -9.14 -1.39 -4.09
N GLY A 18 -9.90 -2.47 -4.20
CA GLY A 18 -9.36 -3.78 -4.50
C GLY A 18 -8.61 -3.78 -5.85
N TYR A 19 -7.60 -4.66 -5.99
CA TYR A 19 -6.86 -4.79 -7.26
C TYR A 19 -7.78 -4.96 -8.47
N ARG A 20 -8.84 -5.77 -8.32
CA ARG A 20 -9.83 -6.00 -9.37
C ARG A 20 -10.67 -4.76 -9.68
N GLU A 21 -11.08 -4.01 -8.64
CA GLU A 21 -11.90 -2.80 -8.79
C GLU A 21 -11.14 -1.68 -9.48
N GLU A 22 -9.89 -1.45 -9.09
CA GLU A 22 -9.02 -0.43 -9.68
C GLU A 22 -8.77 -0.68 -11.18
N ARG A 23 -8.66 -1.96 -11.57
CA ARG A 23 -8.41 -2.37 -12.96
C ARG A 23 -9.68 -2.38 -13.81
N LEU A 24 -10.81 -2.79 -13.22
CA LEU A 24 -12.11 -2.72 -13.87
C LEU A 24 -12.50 -1.27 -14.19
N ALA A 25 -12.24 -0.34 -13.26
CA ALA A 25 -12.47 1.09 -13.45
C ALA A 25 -11.60 1.71 -14.57
N ARG A 26 -10.42 1.13 -14.83
CA ARG A 26 -9.52 1.54 -15.92
C ARG A 26 -9.82 0.82 -17.25
N GLY A 27 -10.79 -0.09 -17.29
CA GLY A 27 -11.13 -0.87 -18.49
C GLY A 27 -10.04 -1.85 -18.92
N GLU A 28 -9.15 -2.26 -18.01
CA GLU A 28 -8.04 -3.16 -18.33
C GLU A 28 -8.44 -4.64 -18.26
N ASP A 29 -8.00 -5.43 -19.25
CA ASP A 29 -8.16 -6.89 -19.23
C ASP A 29 -7.15 -7.54 -18.28
N ILE A 30 -7.67 -8.04 -17.16
CA ILE A 30 -6.90 -8.63 -16.07
C ILE A 30 -6.19 -9.92 -16.51
N SER A 31 -6.72 -10.63 -17.51
CA SER A 31 -6.19 -11.93 -17.97
C SER A 31 -4.84 -11.84 -18.69
N ARG A 32 -4.48 -10.63 -19.16
CA ARG A 32 -3.24 -10.37 -19.93
C ARG A 32 -2.19 -9.57 -19.15
N LEU A 33 -2.40 -9.31 -17.87
CA LEU A 33 -1.45 -8.56 -17.04
C LEU A 33 -0.29 -9.48 -16.61
N GLN A 34 0.94 -9.11 -16.97
CA GLN A 34 2.16 -9.82 -16.59
C GLN A 34 3.26 -8.84 -16.17
N GLY A 35 4.12 -9.29 -15.25
CA GLY A 35 5.29 -8.55 -14.77
C GLY A 35 4.95 -7.22 -14.10
N TRP A 36 5.67 -6.15 -14.47
CA TRP A 36 5.52 -4.80 -13.90
C TRP A 36 4.12 -4.20 -14.04
N ARG A 37 3.30 -4.70 -14.98
CA ARG A 37 1.91 -4.25 -15.15
C ARG A 37 1.00 -4.64 -13.98
N LEU A 38 1.42 -5.58 -13.12
CA LEU A 38 0.70 -5.93 -11.89
C LEU A 38 0.75 -4.81 -10.84
N ILE A 39 1.80 -3.98 -10.86
CA ILE A 39 1.98 -2.89 -9.90
C ILE A 39 0.96 -1.78 -10.22
N THR A 40 -0.05 -1.64 -9.36
CA THR A 40 -1.01 -0.53 -9.39
C THR A 40 -0.47 0.69 -8.64
N THR A 41 -1.12 1.84 -8.86
CA THR A 41 -0.82 3.08 -8.12
C THR A 41 -0.91 2.88 -6.60
N ARG A 42 -1.82 2.00 -6.15
CA ARG A 42 -1.92 1.58 -4.74
C ARG A 42 -0.60 1.09 -4.13
N TRP A 43 0.18 0.29 -4.86
CA TRP A 43 1.43 -0.26 -4.34
C TRP A 43 2.47 0.83 -4.09
N TRP A 44 2.51 1.86 -4.94
CA TRP A 44 3.34 3.03 -4.71
C TRP A 44 2.92 3.79 -3.45
N THR A 45 1.61 3.94 -3.21
CA THR A 45 1.12 4.59 -1.99
C THR A 45 1.47 3.80 -0.74
N ILE A 46 1.32 2.47 -0.77
CA ILE A 46 1.72 1.59 0.34
C ILE A 46 3.22 1.73 0.62
N LEU A 47 4.04 1.79 -0.43
CA LEU A 47 5.49 1.93 -0.32
C LEU A 47 5.88 3.27 0.33
N VAL A 48 5.25 4.38 -0.08
CA VAL A 48 5.45 5.70 0.54
C VAL A 48 5.04 5.70 2.01
N VAL A 49 3.86 5.16 2.33
CA VAL A 49 3.37 5.10 3.72
C VAL A 49 4.31 4.26 4.59
N ALA A 50 4.80 3.12 4.08
CA ALA A 50 5.74 2.27 4.79
C ALA A 50 7.08 2.98 5.04
N LEU A 51 7.61 3.70 4.04
CA LEU A 51 8.84 4.48 4.19
C LEU A 51 8.68 5.61 5.21
N VAL A 52 7.56 6.35 5.17
CA VAL A 52 7.28 7.43 6.13
C VAL A 52 7.13 6.86 7.53
N ALA A 53 6.39 5.78 7.72
CA ALA A 53 6.22 5.14 9.03
C ALA A 53 7.55 4.60 9.58
N GLY A 54 8.33 3.90 8.74
CA GLY A 54 9.63 3.37 9.10
C GLY A 54 10.65 4.47 9.42
N GLY A 55 10.71 5.51 8.60
CA GLY A 55 11.57 6.68 8.83
C GLY A 55 11.19 7.45 10.09
N THR A 56 9.89 7.66 10.33
CA THR A 56 9.39 8.28 11.57
C THR A 56 9.76 7.43 12.79
N ASN A 57 9.62 6.11 12.71
CA ASN A 57 10.01 5.22 13.79
C ASN A 57 11.51 5.26 14.05
N LEU A 58 12.35 5.29 13.02
CA LEU A 58 13.80 5.39 13.16
C LEU A 58 14.21 6.71 13.81
N ILE A 59 13.64 7.83 13.37
CA ILE A 59 13.87 9.15 13.97
C ILE A 59 13.43 9.13 15.45
N LEU A 60 12.23 8.62 15.75
CA LEU A 60 11.76 8.55 17.14
C LEU A 60 12.67 7.71 18.03
N LEU A 61 13.28 6.65 17.50
CA LEU A 61 14.18 5.78 18.25
C LEU A 61 15.56 6.40 18.46
N GLU A 62 15.97 7.33 17.58
CA GLU A 62 17.23 8.06 17.72
C GLU A 62 17.10 9.23 18.72
N TRP A 63 15.91 9.82 18.84
CA TRP A 63 15.66 10.99 19.69
C TRP A 63 15.17 10.67 21.11
N LEU A 64 14.89 9.41 21.43
CA LEU A 64 14.23 8.96 22.67
C LEU A 64 15.06 7.89 23.37
#